data_AF-A0A4C1ZGY1-F1
#
_entry.id   AF-A0A4C1ZGY1-F1
#
_cell.length_a   1.000
_cell.length_b   1.000
_cell.length_c   1.000
_cell.angle_alpha   90.00
_cell.angle_beta   90.00
_cell.angle_gamma   90.00
#
_symmetry.space_group_name_H-M   'P 1'
#
loop_
_entity.id
_entity.type
_entity.pdbx_description
1 polymer ?
#
loop_
_entity_poly.entity_id
_entity_poly.type
_entity_poly.pdbx_seq_one_letter_code
_entity_poly.pdbx_strand_id
1 'polypeptide(L)'
;VAKKADSIYPIVSAASIVAKVTRDHALKVWKFQEGLKMDHTEFGSGYPGDPLTKKFIRDQVDNVFGYPLLVRFSWSTAETMLQERAASCTFENVDEDSPKKSNRPPPGTKTISSFFTMSSPLKMKTKRKNHRFFEQRFLKIEKAFE
;
A
#
# COMPACT_ATOMS: atom_id res chain seq x y z
N VAL A 1 -32.55 -0.60 -9.13
CA VAL A 1 -32.08 -0.93 -7.77
C VAL A 1 -33.05 -0.32 -6.76
N ALA A 2 -33.50 -1.07 -5.74
CA ALA A 2 -34.43 -0.60 -4.72
C ALA A 2 -33.90 -0.92 -3.31
N LYS A 3 -34.21 -0.09 -2.31
CA LYS A 3 -33.86 -0.34 -0.90
C LYS A 3 -34.73 -1.47 -0.35
N LYS A 4 -34.16 -2.36 0.49
CA LYS A 4 -34.85 -3.52 1.12
C LYS A 4 -35.59 -4.43 0.13
N ALA A 5 -34.98 -4.62 -1.05
CA ALA A 5 -35.59 -5.38 -2.14
C ALA A 5 -35.85 -6.86 -1.79
N ASP A 6 -35.08 -7.44 -0.87
CA ASP A 6 -35.24 -8.80 -0.35
C ASP A 6 -36.52 -9.00 0.48
N SER A 7 -37.10 -7.93 1.02
CA SER A 7 -38.40 -7.97 1.71
C SER A 7 -39.59 -7.73 0.78
N ILE A 8 -39.35 -7.23 -0.44
CA ILE A 8 -40.40 -6.81 -1.38
C ILE A 8 -40.54 -7.81 -2.53
N TYR A 9 -39.43 -8.37 -3.02
CA TYR A 9 -39.40 -9.24 -4.19
C TYR A 9 -38.93 -10.65 -3.79
N PRO A 10 -39.78 -11.69 -3.92
CA PRO A 10 -39.43 -13.06 -3.52
C PRO A 10 -38.14 -13.59 -4.18
N ILE A 11 -37.89 -13.23 -5.44
CA ILE A 11 -36.68 -13.64 -6.15
C ILE A 11 -35.39 -13.04 -5.55
N VAL A 12 -35.45 -11.80 -5.04
CA VAL A 12 -34.33 -11.16 -4.35
C VAL A 12 -34.16 -11.76 -2.94
N SER A 13 -35.26 -12.15 -2.30
CA SER A 13 -35.22 -12.89 -1.03
C SER A 13 -34.50 -14.23 -1.18
N ALA A 14 -34.85 -15.01 -2.21
CA ALA A 14 -34.16 -16.25 -2.55
C ALA A 14 -32.66 -16.03 -2.79
N ALA A 15 -32.29 -15.00 -3.56
CA ALA A 15 -30.89 -14.65 -3.78
C ALA A 15 -30.15 -14.30 -2.48
N SER A 16 -30.81 -13.59 -1.54
CA SER A 16 -30.27 -13.26 -0.22
C SER A 16 -29.99 -14.51 0.62
N ILE A 17 -30.88 -15.50 0.58
CA ILE A 17 -30.69 -16.79 1.26
C ILE A 17 -29.48 -17.51 0.67
N VAL A 18 -29.41 -17.65 -0.66
CA VAL A 18 -28.30 -18.32 -1.34
C VAL A 18 -26.96 -17.65 -0.99
N ALA A 19 -26.91 -16.31 -1.01
CA ALA A 19 -25.69 -15.57 -0.69
C ALA A 19 -25.22 -15.83 0.75
N LYS A 20 -26.13 -15.80 1.73
CA LYS A 20 -25.79 -16.02 3.15
C LYS A 20 -25.32 -17.45 3.41
N VAL A 21 -26.07 -18.45 2.92
CA VAL A 21 -25.73 -19.86 3.09
C VAL A 21 -24.38 -20.18 2.44
N THR A 22 -24.12 -19.65 1.25
CA THR A 22 -22.85 -19.87 0.54
C THR A 22 -21.69 -19.23 1.30
N ARG A 23 -21.85 -18.01 1.80
CA ARG A 23 -20.84 -17.33 2.61
C ARG A 23 -20.52 -18.12 3.88
N ASP A 24 -21.55 -18.54 4.61
CA ASP A 24 -21.38 -19.27 5.88
C ASP A 24 -20.70 -20.63 5.65
N HIS A 25 -21.08 -21.31 4.56
CA HIS A 25 -20.43 -22.54 4.16
C HIS A 25 -18.95 -22.31 3.80
N ALA A 26 -18.64 -21.28 2.99
CA ALA A 26 -17.28 -20.96 2.58
C ALA A 26 -16.37 -20.67 3.78
N LEU A 27 -16.87 -19.96 4.80
CA LEU A 27 -16.12 -19.72 6.04
C LEU A 27 -15.93 -21.00 6.85
N LYS A 28 -16.95 -21.87 6.91
CA LYS A 28 -16.88 -23.14 7.64
C LYS A 28 -15.86 -24.12 7.05
N VAL A 29 -15.70 -24.14 5.73
CA VAL A 29 -14.72 -25.01 5.04
C VAL A 29 -13.40 -24.32 4.73
N TRP A 30 -13.23 -23.07 5.17
CA TRP A 30 -12.01 -22.31 4.93
C TRP A 30 -10.79 -23.02 5.55
N LYS A 31 -9.71 -23.08 4.78
CA LYS A 31 -8.42 -23.59 5.24
C LYS A 31 -7.38 -22.52 5.01
N PHE A 32 -6.71 -22.11 6.09
CA PHE A 32 -5.62 -21.15 6.02
C PHE A 32 -4.44 -21.76 5.25
N GLN A 33 -3.99 -21.06 4.21
CA GLN A 33 -2.82 -21.45 3.42
C GLN A 33 -1.53 -21.28 4.23
N GLU A 34 -1.58 -20.42 5.25
CA GLU A 34 -0.51 -20.04 6.16
C GLU A 34 -0.25 -21.10 7.25
N GLY A 35 -1.03 -22.19 7.28
CA GLY A 35 -0.86 -23.30 8.24
C GLY A 35 -1.56 -23.11 9.59
N LEU A 36 -2.39 -22.07 9.74
CA LEU A 36 -3.20 -21.84 10.94
C LEU A 36 -4.27 -22.93 11.09
N LYS A 37 -4.28 -23.60 12.25
CA LYS A 37 -5.28 -24.60 12.61
C LYS A 37 -6.32 -23.95 13.51
N MET A 38 -7.34 -23.37 12.88
CA MET A 38 -8.44 -22.72 13.57
C MET A 38 -9.78 -23.10 12.93
N ASP A 39 -10.80 -23.27 13.75
CA ASP A 39 -12.18 -23.42 13.31
C ASP A 39 -12.83 -22.05 13.07
N HIS A 40 -13.87 -22.03 12.24
CA HIS A 40 -14.61 -20.82 11.87
C HIS A 40 -15.25 -20.08 13.04
N THR A 41 -15.43 -20.75 14.18
CA THR A 41 -15.95 -20.14 15.41
C THR A 41 -14.91 -19.30 16.17
N GLU A 42 -13.62 -19.49 15.88
CA GLU A 42 -12.54 -18.91 16.68
C GLU A 42 -12.17 -17.49 16.24
N PHE A 43 -12.43 -17.12 14.98
CA PHE A 43 -12.19 -15.76 14.48
C PHE A 43 -13.43 -14.85 14.56
N GLY A 44 -14.52 -15.33 15.17
CA GLY A 44 -15.73 -14.56 15.40
C GLY A 44 -16.59 -14.33 14.16
N SER A 45 -17.45 -13.31 14.21
CA SER A 45 -18.43 -12.99 13.16
C SER A 45 -17.83 -12.41 11.87
N GLY A 46 -16.60 -11.89 11.93
CA GLY A 46 -15.95 -11.15 10.85
C GLY A 46 -16.32 -9.66 10.78
N TYR A 47 -17.15 -9.16 11.70
CA TYR A 47 -17.51 -7.74 11.76
C TYR A 47 -16.66 -6.94 12.75
N PRO A 48 -16.40 -5.64 12.50
CA PRO A 48 -15.59 -4.82 13.39
C PRO A 48 -16.22 -4.57 14.76
N GLY A 49 -17.52 -4.85 14.94
CA GLY A 49 -18.20 -4.71 16.23
C GLY A 49 -17.95 -5.86 17.19
N ASP A 50 -17.53 -7.02 16.69
CA ASP A 50 -17.40 -8.24 17.48
C ASP A 50 -16.04 -8.30 18.22
N PRO A 51 -16.04 -8.45 19.56
CA PRO A 51 -14.82 -8.58 20.35
C PRO A 51 -13.90 -9.72 19.90
N LEU A 52 -14.46 -10.86 19.47
CA LEU A 52 -13.68 -12.01 19.01
C LEU A 52 -12.97 -11.70 17.69
N THR A 53 -13.67 -11.08 16.74
CA THR A 53 -13.09 -10.64 15.47
C THR A 53 -11.95 -9.64 15.71
N LYS A 54 -12.14 -8.65 16.60
CA LYS A 54 -11.07 -7.70 16.95
C LYS A 54 -9.85 -8.38 17.56
N LYS A 55 -10.09 -9.36 18.44
CA LYS A 55 -9.03 -10.15 19.07
C LYS A 55 -8.25 -10.95 18.01
N PHE A 56 -8.96 -11.63 17.11
CA PHE A 56 -8.35 -12.37 16.01
C PHE A 56 -7.45 -11.49 15.14
N ILE A 57 -7.96 -10.34 14.68
CA ILE A 57 -7.16 -9.40 13.89
C ILE A 57 -5.93 -8.97 14.70
N ARG A 58 -6.10 -8.55 15.95
CA ARG A 58 -4.97 -8.10 16.78
C ARG A 58 -3.89 -9.18 16.99
N ASP A 59 -4.30 -10.43 17.20
CA ASP A 59 -3.41 -11.52 17.58
C ASP A 59 -2.75 -12.18 16.36
N GLN A 60 -3.36 -12.11 15.17
CA GLN A 60 -2.86 -12.71 13.93
C GLN A 60 -2.13 -11.70 13.02
N VAL A 61 -1.33 -10.81 13.61
CA VAL A 61 -0.43 -9.90 12.87
C VAL A 61 0.98 -10.49 12.87
N ASP A 62 1.46 -10.89 11.70
CA ASP A 62 2.86 -11.12 11.41
C ASP A 62 3.61 -9.80 11.17
N ASN A 63 4.85 -9.72 11.65
CA ASN A 63 5.64 -8.49 11.59
C ASN A 63 6.02 -8.07 10.15
N VAL A 64 6.11 -9.02 9.21
CA VAL A 64 6.52 -8.75 7.82
C VAL A 64 5.33 -8.87 6.88
N PHE A 65 4.55 -9.95 6.99
CA PHE A 65 3.48 -10.27 6.06
C PHE A 65 2.11 -9.70 6.46
N GLY A 66 1.97 -9.23 7.70
CA GLY A 66 0.69 -8.75 8.21
C GLY A 66 -0.28 -9.89 8.50
N TYR A 67 -1.38 -9.98 7.78
CA TYR A 67 -2.47 -10.92 8.10
C TYR A 67 -2.51 -12.16 7.20
N PRO A 68 -3.16 -13.24 7.65
CA PRO A 68 -3.59 -14.30 6.75
C PRO A 68 -4.60 -13.78 5.71
N LEU A 69 -4.70 -14.46 4.57
CA LEU A 69 -5.51 -14.08 3.40
C LEU A 69 -7.01 -13.92 3.68
N LEU A 70 -7.50 -14.45 4.80
CA LEU A 70 -8.88 -14.27 5.23
C LEU A 70 -9.21 -12.79 5.55
N VAL A 71 -8.21 -12.03 6.02
CA VAL A 71 -8.40 -10.64 6.47
C VAL A 71 -8.40 -9.68 5.29
N ARG A 72 -9.35 -8.75 5.29
CA ARG A 72 -9.43 -7.67 4.30
C ARG A 72 -8.49 -6.54 4.70
N PHE A 73 -7.34 -6.45 4.06
CA PHE A 73 -6.33 -5.40 4.34
C PHE A 73 -6.87 -3.97 4.14
N SER A 74 -7.86 -3.78 3.27
CA SER A 74 -8.49 -2.49 3.01
C SER A 74 -9.47 -2.02 4.09
N TRP A 75 -9.72 -2.84 5.12
CA TRP A 75 -10.57 -2.42 6.24
C TRP A 75 -9.77 -1.58 7.22
N SER A 76 -10.34 -0.44 7.63
CA SER A 76 -9.69 0.50 8.54
C SER A 76 -9.23 -0.16 9.85
N THR A 77 -10.02 -1.09 10.41
CA THR A 77 -9.62 -1.83 11.63
C THR A 77 -8.36 -2.67 11.40
N ALA A 78 -8.23 -3.31 10.25
CA ALA A 78 -7.05 -4.11 9.91
C ALA A 78 -5.85 -3.19 9.63
N GLU A 79 -6.05 -2.10 8.89
CA GLU A 79 -5.03 -1.11 8.56
C GLU A 79 -4.42 -0.46 9.81
N THR A 80 -5.24 0.03 10.74
CA THR A 80 -4.76 0.65 11.98
C THR A 80 -3.94 -0.34 12.81
N MET A 81 -4.43 -1.57 12.98
CA MET A 81 -3.70 -2.59 13.74
C MET A 81 -2.41 -3.04 13.05
N LEU A 82 -2.37 -3.03 11.71
CA LEU A 82 -1.18 -3.36 10.93
C LEU A 82 -0.10 -2.28 11.11
N GLN A 83 -0.48 -1.00 11.05
CA GLN A 83 0.43 0.12 11.28
C GLN A 83 1.00 0.15 12.71
N GLU A 84 0.22 -0.30 13.69
CA GLU A 84 0.65 -0.36 15.10
C GLU A 84 1.61 -1.52 15.39
N ARG A 85 1.47 -2.67 14.71
CA ARG A 85 2.14 -3.93 15.09
C ARG A 85 3.13 -4.49 14.09
N ALA A 86 2.97 -4.22 12.80
CA ALA A 86 3.86 -4.73 11.76
C ALA A 86 4.96 -3.72 11.43
N ALA A 87 5.98 -4.19 10.72
CA ALA A 87 7.05 -3.34 10.22
C ALA A 87 6.50 -2.29 9.25
N SER A 88 7.05 -1.08 9.33
CA SER A 88 6.72 0.00 8.40
C SER A 88 7.13 -0.39 6.98
N CYS A 89 6.16 -0.37 6.06
CA CYS A 89 6.37 -0.61 4.64
C CYS A 89 5.94 0.62 3.86
N THR A 90 6.81 1.10 2.97
CA THR A 90 6.51 2.22 2.08
C THR A 90 6.40 1.69 0.65
N PHE A 91 5.27 1.97 0.01
CA PHE A 91 5.08 1.71 -1.40
C PHE A 91 5.35 2.98 -2.21
N GLU A 92 5.79 2.81 -3.45
CA GLU A 92 5.92 3.91 -4.40
C GLU A 92 4.52 4.45 -4.74
N ASN A 93 4.33 5.77 -4.62
CA ASN A 93 3.08 6.40 -5.04
C ASN A 93 3.06 6.48 -6.57
N VAL A 94 2.47 5.48 -7.21
CA VAL A 94 2.38 5.38 -8.68
C VAL A 94 1.57 6.55 -9.29
N ASP A 95 0.73 7.22 -8.49
CA ASP A 95 -0.12 8.33 -8.94
C ASP A 95 0.57 9.72 -8.89
N GLU A 96 1.76 9.85 -8.27
CA GLU A 96 2.50 11.12 -8.19
C GLU A 96 3.36 11.42 -9.44
N ASP A 97 3.34 10.56 -10.47
CA ASP A 97 4.02 10.79 -11.76
C ASP A 97 3.32 11.82 -12.66
N SER A 98 2.23 12.44 -12.18
CA SER A 98 1.74 13.66 -12.83
C SER A 98 2.75 14.80 -12.54
N PRO A 99 3.41 15.36 -13.57
CA PRO A 99 4.41 16.39 -13.34
C PRO A 99 3.72 17.58 -12.68
N LYS A 100 4.00 17.80 -11.38
CA LYS A 100 3.72 19.07 -10.71
C LYS A 100 4.32 20.14 -11.63
N LYS A 101 3.46 20.94 -12.29
CA LYS A 101 3.86 22.03 -13.19
C LYS A 101 4.79 22.95 -12.40
N SER A 102 6.09 22.70 -12.46
CA SER A 102 7.05 23.67 -11.95
C SER A 102 7.00 24.84 -12.92
N ASN A 103 6.75 26.05 -12.42
CA ASN A 103 6.93 27.32 -13.13
C ASN A 103 8.43 27.57 -13.44
N ARG A 104 9.13 26.56 -13.95
CA ARG A 104 10.52 26.68 -14.40
C ARG A 104 10.49 27.10 -15.87
N PRO A 105 11.12 28.23 -16.22
CA PRO A 105 11.30 28.59 -17.61
C PRO A 105 12.07 27.50 -18.37
N PRO A 106 11.82 27.33 -19.68
CA PRO A 106 12.39 26.26 -20.48
C PRO A 106 13.93 26.25 -20.42
N PRO A 107 14.57 25.07 -20.40
CA PRO A 107 16.03 24.98 -20.37
C PRO A 107 16.59 25.39 -21.73
N GLY A 108 17.15 26.59 -21.84
CA GLY A 108 17.78 26.99 -23.11
C GLY A 108 18.42 28.38 -23.19
N THR A 109 17.96 29.37 -22.43
CA THR A 109 18.51 30.73 -22.54
C THR A 109 19.32 31.11 -21.31
N LYS A 110 20.63 30.88 -21.39
CA LYS A 110 21.57 31.51 -20.45
C LYS A 110 21.60 33.01 -20.74
N THR A 111 21.43 33.83 -19.71
CA THR A 111 21.60 35.28 -19.84
C THR A 111 23.04 35.58 -20.24
N ILE A 112 23.24 36.50 -21.20
CA ILE A 112 24.57 36.90 -21.71
C ILE A 112 25.50 37.36 -20.58
N SER A 113 24.95 37.90 -19.49
CA SER A 113 25.66 38.30 -18.28
C SER A 113 26.39 37.15 -17.56
N SER A 114 26.00 35.90 -17.81
CA SER A 114 26.72 34.72 -17.28
C SER A 114 28.06 34.43 -17.96
N PHE A 115 28.34 35.03 -19.12
CA PHE A 115 29.61 34.90 -19.83
C PHE A 115 30.66 35.92 -19.37
N PHE A 116 30.26 36.97 -18.65
CA PHE A 116 31.14 38.05 -18.22
C PHE A 116 31.59 37.97 -16.75
N THR A 117 31.12 36.97 -16.00
CA THR A 117 31.62 36.71 -14.64
C THR A 117 32.90 35.87 -14.70
N MET A 118 34.06 36.55 -14.75
CA MET A 118 35.35 35.90 -14.52
C MET A 118 35.38 35.31 -13.10
N SER A 119 35.35 33.99 -13.00
CA SER A 119 35.61 33.27 -11.75
C SER A 119 37.12 33.08 -11.58
N SER A 120 37.64 33.40 -10.40
CA SER A 120 39.08 33.35 -10.13
C SER A 120 39.66 31.92 -10.26
N PRO A 121 40.92 31.76 -10.67
CA PRO A 121 41.50 30.47 -11.05
C PRO A 121 41.75 29.48 -9.90
N LEU A 122 41.46 29.81 -8.64
CA LEU A 122 41.88 28.99 -7.49
C LEU A 122 40.81 28.10 -6.84
N LYS A 123 39.57 28.03 -7.34
CA LYS A 123 38.56 27.10 -6.79
C LYS A 123 37.66 26.48 -7.87
N MET A 124 38.23 25.73 -8.82
CA MET A 124 37.45 24.81 -9.67
C MET A 124 37.63 23.36 -9.21
N LYS A 125 37.09 23.02 -8.04
CA LYS A 125 36.58 21.65 -7.84
C LYS A 125 35.24 21.57 -8.56
N THR A 126 35.27 21.48 -9.89
CA THR A 126 34.06 21.12 -10.63
C THR A 126 33.68 19.71 -10.20
N LYS A 127 32.58 19.57 -9.45
CA LYS A 127 31.94 18.27 -9.27
C LYS A 127 31.65 17.74 -10.68
N ARG A 128 32.38 16.70 -11.10
CA ARG A 128 32.11 16.01 -12.37
C ARG A 128 30.65 15.59 -12.35
N LYS A 129 29.88 16.01 -13.35
CA LYS A 129 28.50 15.53 -13.51
C LYS A 129 28.57 14.05 -13.84
N ASN A 130 27.68 13.26 -13.24
CA ASN A 130 27.62 11.84 -13.53
C ASN A 130 27.26 11.64 -15.01
N HIS A 131 27.87 10.65 -15.65
CA HIS A 131 27.50 10.33 -17.02
C HIS A 131 26.05 9.85 -17.08
N ARG A 132 25.32 10.23 -18.13
CA ARG A 132 23.90 9.90 -18.34
C ARG A 132 23.58 8.42 -18.12
N PHE A 133 24.53 7.54 -18.46
CA PHE A 133 24.45 6.09 -18.23
C PHE A 133 24.16 5.72 -16.76
N PHE A 134 24.83 6.38 -15.80
CA PHE A 134 24.69 6.09 -14.36
C PHE A 134 23.39 6.67 -13.80
N GLU A 135 23.02 7.88 -14.23
CA GLU A 135 21.78 8.54 -13.81
C GLU A 135 20.54 7.74 -14.22
N GLN A 136 20.49 7.27 -15.47
CA GLN A 136 19.35 6.49 -16.00
C GLN A 136 19.17 5.12 -15.33
N ARG A 137 20.21 4.60 -14.67
CA ARG A 137 20.19 3.27 -14.03
C ARG A 137 20.20 3.36 -12.50
N PHE A 138 20.08 4.57 -11.95
CA PHE A 138 20.14 4.81 -10.51
C PHE A 138 21.42 4.26 -9.85
N LEU A 139 22.53 4.22 -10.59
CA LEU A 139 23.82 3.74 -10.10
C LEU A 139 24.61 4.88 -9.46
N LYS A 140 25.06 4.69 -8.22
CA LYS A 140 25.92 5.63 -7.49
C LYS A 140 27.22 4.94 -7.07
N ILE A 141 28.32 5.68 -7.15
CA ILE A 141 29.60 5.23 -6.59
C ILE A 141 29.61 5.70 -5.14
N GLU A 142 29.27 4.79 -4.24
CA GLU A 142 29.34 5.01 -2.79
C GLU A 142 30.25 3.96 -2.17
N LYS A 143 31.05 4.35 -1.18
CA LYS A 143 31.72 3.39 -0.31
C LYS A 143 30.72 3.01 0.77
N ALA A 144 29.97 1.93 0.55
CA ALA A 144 28.91 1.50 1.46
C ALA A 144 29.41 1.02 2.84
N PHE A 145 30.73 0.88 3.03
CA PHE A 145 31.34 0.25 4.21
C PHE A 145 32.52 1.05 4.80
N GLU A 146 32.67 2.34 4.47
CA GLU A 146 33.53 3.30 5.20
C GLU A 146 32.64 4.27 5.98
#